data_AF-A0AB33R417-F1
#
_entry.id   AF-A0AB33R417-F1
#
_cell.length_a   1.000
_cell.length_b   1.000
_cell.length_c   1.000
_cell.angle_alpha   90.00
_cell.angle_beta   90.00
_cell.angle_gamma   90.00
#
_symmetry.space_group_name_H-M   'P 1'
#
loop_
_entity.id
_entity.type
_entity.pdbx_description
1 polymer ?
#
loop_
_entity_poly.entity_id
_entity_poly.type
_entity_poly.pdbx_seq_one_letter_code
_entity_poly.pdbx_strand_id
1 'polypeptide(L)'
;MDYLKANLIISGAFGLFKKDIVKAVGGYDTETLGEDMELVMKLHFFCRNNQVPYRICYETDAVCWSQAPTSLGDLRKQRRRWFLGLYQCLKKYRSVFANYRFGAVGFVSYIYYIFFELISPFLELFGAGVVFLALIFHQLNIPFFFSLIFLYTLYCILITLTSFLHRIYSQKLMIGVTDIIKGIYI
;
A
#
# COMPACT_ATOMS: atom_id res chain seq x y z
N MET A 1 -4.62 -1.46 -9.09
CA MET A 1 -4.91 -0.01 -8.93
C MET A 1 -4.54 0.78 -10.18
N ASP A 2 -3.42 0.47 -10.83
CA ASP A 2 -2.98 1.05 -12.11
C ASP A 2 -3.97 0.94 -13.27
N TYR A 3 -4.51 -0.26 -13.51
CA TYR A 3 -5.53 -0.48 -14.54
C TYR A 3 -6.77 0.39 -14.31
N LEU A 4 -7.08 0.70 -13.05
CA LEU A 4 -8.20 1.54 -12.62
C LEU A 4 -7.83 3.05 -12.57
N LYS A 5 -6.59 3.42 -12.90
CA LYS A 5 -6.04 4.79 -12.82
C LYS A 5 -6.24 5.43 -11.45
N ALA A 6 -6.03 4.64 -10.40
CA ALA A 6 -6.39 5.00 -9.04
C ALA A 6 -5.26 4.82 -8.02
N ASN A 7 -4.00 4.97 -8.45
CA ASN A 7 -2.86 4.87 -7.52
C ASN A 7 -2.77 6.09 -6.61
N LEU A 8 -2.95 5.89 -5.30
CA LEU A 8 -2.88 6.97 -4.31
C LEU A 8 -1.48 7.22 -3.75
N ILE A 9 -0.54 6.32 -4.01
CA ILE A 9 0.82 6.39 -3.51
C ILE A 9 1.77 6.16 -4.67
N ILE A 10 2.82 6.97 -4.70
CA ILE A 10 4.05 6.73 -5.45
C ILE A 10 5.15 6.61 -4.39
N SER A 11 6.17 5.80 -4.66
CA SER A 11 7.34 5.73 -3.80
C SER A 11 7.99 7.11 -3.70
N GLY A 12 8.10 7.68 -2.49
CA GLY A 12 8.80 8.94 -2.27
C GLY A 12 10.28 8.90 -2.67
N ALA A 13 10.89 7.72 -2.82
CA ALA A 13 12.27 7.57 -3.28
C ALA A 13 12.42 7.73 -4.80
N PHE A 14 11.38 7.47 -5.59
CA PHE A 14 11.47 7.48 -7.05
C PHE A 14 10.10 7.72 -7.69
N GLY A 15 9.90 8.94 -8.17
CA GLY A 15 8.68 9.38 -8.84
C GLY A 15 8.96 10.52 -9.81
N LEU A 16 8.24 10.54 -10.93
CA LEU A 16 8.34 11.57 -11.96
C LEU A 16 6.99 12.26 -12.12
N PHE A 17 7.00 13.58 -12.07
CA PHE A 17 5.79 14.39 -12.16
C PHE A 17 5.94 15.49 -13.20
N LYS A 18 4.85 15.84 -13.87
CA LYS A 18 4.83 16.97 -14.81
C LYS A 18 4.97 18.28 -14.01
N LYS A 19 6.10 18.97 -14.20
CA LYS A 19 6.47 20.20 -13.48
C LYS A 19 5.35 21.24 -13.45
N ASP A 20 4.69 21.47 -14.58
CA ASP A 20 3.65 22.51 -14.68
C ASP A 20 2.45 22.20 -13.78
N ILE A 21 2.05 20.93 -13.69
CA ILE A 21 0.93 20.51 -12.85
C ILE A 21 1.32 20.56 -11.37
N VAL A 22 2.53 20.12 -11.02
CA VAL A 22 3.03 20.21 -9.64
C VAL A 22 3.09 21.66 -9.17
N LYS A 23 3.55 22.58 -10.03
CA LYS A 23 3.52 24.01 -9.75
C LYS A 23 2.11 24.56 -9.61
N ALA A 24 1.17 24.13 -10.46
CA ALA A 24 -0.22 24.56 -10.40
C ALA A 24 -0.91 24.16 -9.09
N VAL A 25 -0.50 23.03 -8.46
CA VAL A 25 -1.01 22.60 -7.16
C VAL A 25 -0.21 23.13 -5.96
N GLY A 26 0.81 23.97 -6.19
CA GLY A 26 1.63 24.55 -5.13
C GLY A 26 2.73 23.65 -4.58
N GLY A 27 3.06 22.54 -5.25
CA GLY A 27 4.14 21.64 -4.85
C GLY A 27 3.84 20.76 -3.64
N TYR A 28 4.90 20.35 -2.94
CA TYR A 28 4.84 19.53 -1.74
C TYR A 28 4.29 20.31 -0.55
N ASP A 29 3.46 19.66 0.26
CA ASP A 29 3.00 20.21 1.52
C ASP A 29 4.00 19.91 2.64
N THR A 30 4.47 20.94 3.32
CA THR A 30 5.43 20.86 4.42
C THR A 30 4.79 20.49 5.77
N GLU A 31 3.46 20.48 5.86
CA GLU A 31 2.75 20.16 7.11
C GLU A 31 2.47 18.66 7.29
N THR A 32 2.61 17.87 6.22
CA THR A 32 2.30 16.43 6.25
C THR A 32 3.54 15.56 6.30
N LEU A 33 3.48 14.49 7.09
CA LEU A 33 4.58 13.52 7.19
C LEU A 33 4.68 12.57 5.99
N GLY A 34 3.62 12.48 5.18
CA GLY A 34 3.51 11.65 3.99
C GLY A 34 3.49 12.49 2.72
N GLU A 35 4.54 13.28 2.50
CA GLU A 35 4.65 14.26 1.42
C GLU A 35 4.37 13.68 0.02
N ASP A 36 4.81 12.45 -0.21
CA ASP A 36 4.63 11.71 -1.47
C ASP A 36 3.17 11.35 -1.73
N MET A 37 2.51 10.71 -0.77
CA MET A 37 1.09 10.39 -0.82
C MET A 37 0.22 11.66 -0.88
N GLU A 38 0.59 12.69 -0.11
CA GLU A 38 -0.11 13.98 -0.08
C GLU A 38 -0.13 14.62 -1.46
N LEU A 39 1.03 14.69 -2.12
CA LEU A 39 1.15 15.25 -3.47
C LEU A 39 0.30 14.45 -4.48
N VAL A 40 0.32 13.12 -4.43
CA VAL A 40 -0.47 12.28 -5.33
C VAL A 40 -1.97 12.50 -5.13
N MET A 41 -2.42 12.56 -3.88
CA MET A 41 -3.81 12.89 -3.53
C MET A 41 -4.20 14.30 -3.99
N LYS A 42 -3.30 15.27 -3.84
CA LYS A 42 -3.47 16.65 -4.31
C LYS A 42 -3.63 16.73 -5.82
N LEU A 43 -2.80 16.01 -6.56
CA LEU A 43 -2.86 15.93 -8.02
C LEU A 43 -4.16 15.27 -8.48
N HIS A 44 -4.55 14.16 -7.86
CA HIS A 44 -5.86 13.54 -8.10
C HIS A 44 -7.00 14.54 -7.85
N PHE A 45 -6.94 15.26 -6.72
CA PHE A 45 -7.95 16.21 -6.33
C PHE A 45 -8.06 17.36 -7.35
N PHE A 46 -6.94 18.00 -7.68
CA PHE A 46 -6.85 19.11 -8.61
C PHE A 46 -7.29 18.71 -10.02
N CYS A 47 -6.72 17.64 -10.59
CA CYS A 47 -7.01 17.26 -11.97
C CYS A 47 -8.46 16.80 -12.15
N ARG A 48 -9.04 16.06 -11.17
CA ARG A 48 -10.46 15.70 -11.21
C ARG A 48 -11.37 16.91 -11.06
N ASN A 49 -10.99 17.87 -10.22
CA ASN A 49 -11.81 19.05 -10.04
C ASN A 49 -11.79 19.97 -11.26
N ASN A 50 -10.63 20.14 -11.90
CA ASN A 50 -10.48 21.00 -13.07
C ASN A 50 -10.70 20.28 -14.41
N GLN A 51 -11.18 19.03 -14.38
CA GLN A 51 -11.39 18.19 -15.57
C GLN A 51 -10.14 18.07 -16.47
N VAL A 52 -8.95 18.16 -15.88
CA VAL A 52 -7.67 18.01 -16.59
C VAL A 52 -7.40 16.52 -16.80
N PRO A 53 -7.21 16.05 -18.04
CA PRO A 53 -6.82 14.67 -18.30
C PRO A 53 -5.44 14.38 -17.69
N TYR A 54 -5.35 13.28 -16.94
CA TYR A 54 -4.11 12.87 -16.30
C TYR A 54 -4.07 11.35 -16.10
N ARG A 55 -2.87 10.84 -15.82
CA ARG A 55 -2.64 9.44 -15.46
C ARG A 55 -1.49 9.37 -14.46
N ILE A 56 -1.74 8.65 -13.36
CA ILE A 56 -0.72 8.29 -12.38
C ILE A 56 -0.60 6.77 -12.46
N CYS A 57 0.54 6.29 -12.90
CA CYS A 57 0.82 4.87 -13.12
C CYS A 57 2.21 4.51 -12.60
N TYR A 58 2.33 3.27 -12.19
CA TYR A 58 3.55 2.59 -11.85
C TYR A 58 4.25 2.13 -13.13
N GLU A 59 5.55 2.39 -13.22
CA GLU A 59 6.40 1.92 -14.30
C GLU A 59 7.33 0.83 -13.76
N THR A 60 7.30 -0.35 -14.37
CA THR A 60 8.01 -1.52 -13.83
C THR A 60 9.51 -1.45 -14.04
N ASP A 61 9.94 -0.78 -15.11
CA ASP A 61 11.35 -0.65 -15.48
C ASP A 61 12.04 0.52 -14.75
N ALA A 62 11.24 1.33 -14.05
CA ALA A 62 11.69 2.44 -13.24
C ALA A 62 12.24 1.93 -11.89
N VAL A 63 13.49 1.43 -11.90
CA VAL A 63 14.15 0.86 -10.72
C VAL A 63 15.07 1.86 -10.03
N CYS A 64 14.93 1.99 -8.71
CA CYS A 64 15.85 2.74 -7.86
C CYS A 64 16.35 1.87 -6.69
N TRP A 65 17.62 2.01 -6.33
CA TRP A 65 18.16 1.39 -5.13
C TRP A 65 17.97 2.33 -3.94
N SER A 66 17.32 1.85 -2.89
CA SER A 66 17.12 2.62 -1.65
C SER A 66 17.71 1.86 -0.47
N GLN A 67 18.12 2.59 0.57
CA GLN A 67 18.66 1.99 1.77
C GLN A 67 17.53 1.43 2.63
N ALA A 68 17.58 0.13 2.93
CA ALA A 68 16.67 -0.52 3.86
C ALA A 68 17.02 -0.17 5.32
N PRO A 69 16.03 -0.10 6.22
CA PRO A 69 16.30 0.08 7.65
C PRO A 69 17.10 -1.12 8.19
N THR A 70 18.19 -0.84 8.90
CA THR A 70 19.09 -1.86 9.47
C THR A 70 18.71 -2.27 10.89
N SER A 71 17.87 -1.47 11.57
CA SER A 71 17.45 -1.71 12.95
C SER A 71 15.93 -1.74 13.11
N LEU A 72 15.46 -2.50 14.10
CA LEU A 72 14.04 -2.52 14.51
C LEU A 72 13.54 -1.12 14.94
N GLY A 73 14.42 -0.33 15.54
CA GLY A 73 14.11 1.05 15.95
C GLY A 73 13.81 1.95 14.76
N ASP A 74 14.59 1.84 13.69
CA ASP A 74 14.39 2.62 12.46
C ASP A 74 13.13 2.16 11.72
N LEU A 75 12.90 0.86 11.66
CA LEU A 75 11.67 0.30 11.09
C LEU A 75 10.42 0.83 11.83
N ARG A 76 10.45 0.87 13.17
CA ARG A 76 9.34 1.41 13.97
C ARG A 76 9.10 2.89 13.70
N LYS A 77 10.17 3.70 13.61
CA LYS A 77 10.07 5.13 13.28
C LYS A 77 9.48 5.33 11.87
N GLN A 78 9.91 4.53 10.90
CA GLN A 78 9.42 4.56 9.53
C GLN A 78 7.93 4.21 9.46
N ARG A 79 7.52 3.09 10.06
CA ARG A 79 6.12 2.65 10.08
C ARG A 79 5.20 3.66 10.78
N ARG A 80 5.64 4.24 11.90
CA ARG A 80 4.90 5.31 12.59
C ARG A 80 4.70 6.53 11.69
N ARG A 81 5.74 6.96 10.97
CA ARG A 81 5.65 8.09 10.03
C ARG A 81 4.66 7.80 8.90
N TRP A 82 4.74 6.62 8.28
CA TRP A 82 3.86 6.23 7.20
C TRP A 82 2.39 6.17 7.64
N PHE A 83 2.12 5.58 8.80
CA PHE A 83 0.76 5.49 9.32
C PHE A 83 0.16 6.87 9.65
N LEU A 84 0.94 7.75 10.29
CA LEU A 84 0.49 9.12 10.57
C LEU A 84 0.30 9.93 9.29
N GLY A 85 1.22 9.80 8.33
CA GLY A 85 1.11 10.45 7.02
C GLY A 85 -0.14 9.99 6.26
N LEU A 86 -0.43 8.69 6.25
CA LEU A 86 -1.66 8.13 5.70
C LEU A 86 -2.91 8.74 6.35
N TYR A 87 -2.97 8.76 7.68
CA TYR A 87 -4.10 9.35 8.42
C TYR A 87 -4.28 10.84 8.09
N GLN A 88 -3.19 11.62 8.09
CA GLN A 88 -3.22 13.03 7.74
C GLN A 88 -3.75 13.25 6.33
N CYS A 89 -3.26 12.49 5.35
CA CYS A 89 -3.68 12.58 3.95
C CYS A 89 -5.16 12.25 3.77
N LEU A 90 -5.62 11.12 4.31
CA LEU A 90 -7.02 10.72 4.22
C LEU A 90 -7.92 11.78 4.91
N LYS A 91 -7.56 12.25 6.10
CA LYS A 91 -8.32 13.30 6.80
C LYS A 91 -8.42 14.58 5.98
N LYS A 92 -7.31 15.04 5.39
CA LYS A 92 -7.24 16.26 4.57
C LYS A 92 -8.12 16.16 3.33
N TYR A 93 -8.09 15.03 2.65
CA TYR A 93 -8.83 14.77 1.41
C TYR A 93 -10.13 13.99 1.62
N ARG A 94 -10.78 14.14 2.79
CA ARG A 94 -12.01 13.41 3.15
C ARG A 94 -13.16 13.56 2.14
N SER A 95 -13.20 14.66 1.38
CA SER A 95 -14.20 14.90 0.34
C SER A 95 -14.10 13.96 -0.87
N VAL A 96 -12.98 13.23 -1.00
CA VAL A 96 -12.76 12.22 -2.04
C VAL A 96 -13.46 10.90 -1.70
N PHE A 97 -13.74 10.64 -0.41
CA PHE A 97 -14.39 9.43 0.07
C PHE A 97 -15.72 9.17 -0.66
N ALA A 98 -15.82 8.02 -1.34
CA ALA A 98 -17.03 7.56 -2.02
C ALA A 98 -17.69 8.62 -2.93
N ASN A 99 -16.88 9.50 -3.52
CA ASN A 99 -17.37 10.60 -4.35
C ASN A 99 -17.22 10.29 -5.84
N TYR A 100 -18.34 10.29 -6.56
CA TYR A 100 -18.44 9.96 -7.98
C TYR A 100 -17.54 10.80 -8.87
N ARG A 101 -17.27 12.07 -8.50
CA ARG A 101 -16.36 12.95 -9.25
C ARG A 101 -14.94 12.39 -9.37
N PHE A 102 -14.51 11.61 -8.38
CA PHE A 102 -13.17 11.03 -8.34
C PHE A 102 -13.12 9.61 -8.94
N GLY A 103 -14.27 9.01 -9.25
CA GLY A 103 -14.37 7.68 -9.85
C GLY A 103 -13.71 6.61 -8.99
N ALA A 104 -12.89 5.75 -9.62
CA ALA A 104 -12.18 4.66 -8.93
C ALA A 104 -11.24 5.15 -7.81
N VAL A 105 -10.73 6.38 -7.88
CA VAL A 105 -9.89 6.98 -6.83
C VAL A 105 -10.67 7.05 -5.50
N GLY A 106 -11.93 7.49 -5.56
CA GLY A 106 -12.79 7.64 -4.38
C GLY A 106 -13.44 6.32 -3.93
N PHE A 107 -13.92 5.51 -4.87
CA PHE A 107 -14.69 4.29 -4.56
C PHE A 107 -13.84 3.03 -4.37
N VAL A 108 -12.66 2.96 -4.98
CA VAL A 108 -11.81 1.76 -4.88
C VAL A 108 -10.63 2.06 -3.99
N SER A 109 -9.79 3.01 -4.38
CA SER A 109 -8.53 3.21 -3.69
C SER A 109 -8.69 3.85 -2.32
N TYR A 110 -9.44 4.94 -2.22
CA TYR A 110 -9.60 5.64 -0.94
C TYR A 110 -10.27 4.72 0.10
N ILE A 111 -11.27 3.94 -0.31
CA ILE A 111 -11.93 2.93 0.54
C ILE A 111 -10.92 1.84 0.94
N TYR A 112 -10.14 1.32 -0.01
CA TYR A 112 -9.10 0.32 0.27
C TYR A 112 -8.12 0.82 1.35
N TYR A 113 -7.60 2.03 1.22
CA TYR A 113 -6.65 2.61 2.18
C TYR A 113 -7.28 2.85 3.56
N ILE A 114 -8.59 3.11 3.66
CA ILE A 114 -9.26 3.18 4.95
C ILE A 114 -9.31 1.79 5.59
N PHE A 115 -9.88 0.81 4.91
CA PHE A 115 -10.22 -0.47 5.54
C PHE A 115 -9.02 -1.39 5.72
N PHE A 116 -8.12 -1.43 4.72
CA PHE A 116 -7.01 -2.38 4.71
C PHE A 116 -5.69 -1.79 5.22
N GLU A 117 -5.49 -0.48 5.17
CA GLU A 117 -4.24 0.15 5.64
C GLU A 117 -4.45 0.87 6.98
N LEU A 118 -5.43 1.78 7.07
CA LEU A 118 -5.63 2.59 8.27
C LEU A 118 -6.28 1.81 9.42
N ILE A 119 -7.30 1.00 9.12
CA ILE A 119 -8.08 0.26 10.12
C ILE A 119 -7.41 -1.07 10.51
N SER A 120 -6.58 -1.64 9.63
CA SER A 120 -5.99 -2.98 9.81
C SER A 120 -5.28 -3.17 11.17
N PRO A 121 -4.41 -2.27 11.66
CA PRO A 121 -3.76 -2.44 12.96
C PRO A 121 -4.74 -2.54 14.14
N PHE A 122 -5.88 -1.86 14.05
CA PHE A 122 -6.93 -1.94 15.08
C PHE A 122 -7.68 -3.26 15.02
N LEU A 123 -7.94 -3.79 13.82
CA LEU A 123 -8.55 -5.11 13.64
C LEU A 123 -7.63 -6.22 14.14
N GLU A 124 -6.33 -6.12 13.88
CA GLU A 124 -5.33 -7.07 14.40
C GLU A 124 -5.32 -7.08 15.93
N LEU A 125 -5.27 -5.91 16.57
CA LEU A 125 -5.29 -5.80 18.03
C LEU A 125 -6.61 -6.32 18.62
N PHE A 126 -7.74 -5.97 18.00
CA PHE A 126 -9.05 -6.46 18.40
C PHE A 126 -9.13 -7.98 18.28
N GLY A 127 -8.72 -8.55 17.15
CA GLY A 127 -8.71 -9.99 16.91
C GLY A 127 -7.82 -10.73 17.90
N ALA A 128 -6.62 -10.21 18.19
CA ALA A 128 -5.73 -10.76 19.21
C ALA A 128 -6.38 -10.75 20.60
N GLY A 129 -7.07 -9.65 20.96
CA GLY A 129 -7.82 -9.55 22.20
C GLY A 129 -8.95 -10.58 22.29
N VAL A 130 -9.72 -10.77 21.22
CA VAL A 130 -10.79 -11.78 21.15
C VAL A 130 -10.24 -13.20 21.35
N VAL A 131 -9.14 -13.54 20.66
CA VAL A 131 -8.47 -14.85 20.83
C VAL A 131 -7.97 -15.04 22.26
N PHE A 132 -7.37 -14.00 22.85
CA PHE A 132 -6.89 -14.03 24.23
C PHE A 132 -8.03 -14.26 25.25
N LEU A 133 -9.16 -13.58 25.08
CA LEU A 133 -10.34 -13.79 25.94
C LEU A 133 -10.92 -15.20 25.75
N ALA A 134 -11.01 -15.70 24.51
CA ALA A 134 -11.47 -17.06 24.23
C ALA A 134 -10.58 -18.13 24.88
N LEU A 135 -9.27 -17.88 25.00
CA LEU A 135 -8.34 -18.74 25.74
C LEU A 135 -8.66 -18.76 27.24
N ILE A 136 -8.85 -17.59 27.86
CA ILE A 136 -9.14 -17.48 29.31
C ILE A 136 -10.46 -18.15 29.67
N PHE A 137 -11.50 -17.97 28.85
CA PHE A 137 -12.81 -18.56 29.11
C PHE A 137 -12.93 -20.02 28.64
N HIS A 138 -11.83 -20.64 28.18
CA HIS A 138 -11.82 -22.00 27.62
C HIS A 138 -12.84 -22.22 26.48
N GLN A 139 -13.17 -21.16 25.74
CA GLN A 139 -14.07 -21.20 24.59
C GLN A 139 -13.31 -21.43 23.27
N LEU A 140 -11.96 -21.44 23.31
CA LEU A 140 -11.15 -21.63 22.12
C LEU A 140 -11.01 -23.13 21.78
N ASN A 141 -11.51 -23.52 20.62
CA ASN A 141 -11.24 -24.83 20.04
C ASN A 141 -9.81 -24.85 19.47
N ILE A 142 -8.88 -25.42 20.23
CA ILE A 142 -7.44 -25.43 19.90
C ILE A 142 -7.14 -26.15 18.57
N PRO A 143 -7.66 -27.38 18.30
CA PRO A 143 -7.47 -28.01 17.00
C PRO A 143 -7.94 -27.13 15.83
N PHE A 144 -9.15 -26.56 15.94
CA PHE A 144 -9.70 -25.71 14.88
C PHE A 144 -8.86 -24.44 14.66
N PHE A 145 -8.41 -23.80 15.74
CA PHE A 145 -7.58 -22.61 15.68
C PHE A 145 -6.28 -22.84 14.89
N PHE A 146 -5.56 -23.93 15.19
CA PHE A 146 -4.35 -24.28 14.45
C PHE A 146 -4.61 -24.69 13.01
N SER A 147 -5.70 -25.43 12.74
CA SER A 147 -6.10 -25.76 11.37
C SER A 147 -6.41 -24.50 10.54
N LEU A 148 -7.07 -23.50 11.14
CA LEU A 148 -7.38 -22.23 10.49
C LEU A 148 -6.11 -21.44 10.17
N ILE A 149 -5.17 -21.33 11.12
CA ILE A 149 -3.88 -20.66 10.90
C ILE A 149 -3.09 -21.35 9.78
N PHE A 150 -3.05 -22.68 9.79
CA PHE A 150 -2.36 -23.47 8.76
C PHE A 150 -2.96 -23.23 7.39
N LEU A 151 -4.29 -23.31 7.25
CA LEU A 151 -4.99 -23.06 6.00
C LEU A 151 -4.76 -21.63 5.49
N TYR A 152 -4.84 -20.63 6.38
CA TYR A 152 -4.58 -19.24 6.03
C TYR A 152 -3.14 -19.03 5.56
N THR A 153 -2.17 -19.63 6.24
CA THR A 153 -0.75 -19.58 5.84
C THR A 153 -0.53 -20.19 4.47
N LEU A 154 -1.12 -21.37 4.20
CA LEU A 154 -1.07 -22.01 2.89
C LEU A 154 -1.67 -21.10 1.80
N TYR A 155 -2.81 -20.49 2.08
CA TYR A 155 -3.47 -19.56 1.17
C TYR A 155 -2.59 -18.34 0.85
N CYS A 156 -1.94 -17.74 1.86
CA CYS A 156 -0.99 -16.63 1.65
C CYS A 156 0.22 -17.05 0.81
N ILE A 157 0.76 -18.24 1.01
CA ILE A 157 1.85 -18.80 0.20
C ILE A 157 1.42 -18.92 -1.26
N LEU A 158 0.23 -19.47 -1.51
CA LEU A 158 -0.31 -19.62 -2.87
C LEU A 158 -0.52 -18.27 -3.56
N ILE A 159 -1.07 -17.26 -2.87
CA ILE A 159 -1.21 -15.90 -3.42
C ILE A 159 0.15 -15.30 -3.75
N THR A 160 1.13 -15.46 -2.87
CA THR A 160 2.47 -14.90 -3.07
C THR A 160 3.15 -15.56 -4.27
N LEU A 161 3.07 -16.89 -4.37
CA LEU A 161 3.64 -17.65 -5.49
C LEU A 161 2.97 -17.28 -6.81
N THR A 162 1.63 -17.22 -6.84
CA THR A 162 0.89 -16.82 -8.06
C THR A 162 1.21 -15.40 -8.48
N SER A 163 1.33 -14.45 -7.53
CA SER A 163 1.74 -13.07 -7.81
C SER A 163 3.17 -12.99 -8.37
N PHE A 164 4.09 -13.78 -7.83
CA PHE A 164 5.47 -13.87 -8.31
C PHE A 164 5.56 -14.45 -9.72
N LEU A 165 4.87 -15.57 -9.97
CA LEU A 165 4.80 -16.19 -11.30
C LEU A 165 4.15 -15.26 -12.33
N HIS A 166 3.07 -14.57 -11.94
CA HIS A 166 2.43 -13.57 -12.79
C HIS A 166 3.40 -12.44 -13.16
N ARG A 167 4.20 -11.96 -12.20
CA ARG A 167 5.24 -10.96 -12.46
C ARG A 167 6.25 -11.45 -13.49
N ILE A 168 6.78 -12.66 -13.33
CA ILE A 168 7.75 -13.26 -14.27
C ILE A 168 7.16 -13.31 -15.69
N TYR A 169 5.93 -13.80 -15.82
CA TYR A 169 5.24 -13.89 -17.10
C TYR A 169 5.01 -12.51 -17.72
N SER A 170 4.51 -11.55 -16.94
CA SER A 170 4.21 -10.19 -17.41
C SER A 170 5.46 -9.41 -17.85
N GLN A 171 6.59 -9.60 -17.17
CA GLN A 171 7.85 -8.91 -17.44
C GLN A 171 8.75 -9.67 -18.43
N LYS A 172 8.32 -10.83 -18.94
CA LYS A 172 9.11 -11.73 -19.80
C LYS A 172 10.52 -11.99 -19.25
N LEU A 173 10.65 -12.08 -17.92
CA LEU A 173 11.94 -12.33 -17.28
C LEU A 173 12.38 -13.76 -17.62
N MET A 174 13.52 -13.89 -18.29
CA MET A 174 14.14 -15.19 -18.51
C MET A 174 14.94 -15.56 -17.27
N ILE A 175 14.38 -16.43 -16.44
CA ILE A 175 15.06 -16.93 -15.23
C ILE A 175 16.08 -17.98 -15.67
N GLY A 176 17.36 -17.69 -15.49
CA GLY A 176 18.42 -18.67 -15.65
C GLY A 176 18.52 -19.59 -14.44
N VAL A 177 19.04 -20.80 -14.62
CA VAL A 177 19.36 -21.74 -13.53
C VAL A 177 20.29 -21.09 -12.50
N THR A 178 21.15 -20.18 -12.94
CA THR A 178 22.05 -19.38 -12.10
C THR A 178 21.32 -18.42 -11.15
N ASP A 179 20.16 -17.89 -11.55
CA ASP A 179 19.39 -16.95 -10.72
C ASP A 179 18.64 -17.68 -9.61
N ILE A 180 18.19 -18.92 -9.88
CA ILE A 180 17.60 -19.81 -8.88
C ILE A 180 18.64 -20.18 -7.82
N ILE A 181 19.87 -20.51 -8.25
CA ILE A 181 20.97 -20.83 -7.32
C ILE A 181 21.33 -19.60 -6.46
N LYS A 182 21.40 -18.40 -7.06
CA LYS A 182 21.64 -17.17 -6.29
C LYS A 182 20.53 -16.88 -5.27
N GLY A 183 19.27 -17.16 -5.61
CA GLY A 183 18.14 -16.97 -4.69
C GLY A 183 18.12 -17.92 -3.48
N ILE A 184 18.85 -19.04 -3.53
CA ILE A 184 18.99 -19.98 -2.40
C ILE A 184 20.17 -19.59 -1.48
N TYR A 185 21.14 -18.84 -2.00
CA TYR A 185 22.37 -18.45 -1.28
C TYR A 185 22.32 -17.06 -0.64
N ILE A 186 21.23 -16.29 -0.85
CA ILE A 186 20.95 -15.00 -0.19
C ILE A 186 19.97 -15.25 0.95
#